data_AF-A0A383F0R5-F1
#
_entry.id   AF-A0A383F0R5-F1
#
_cell.length_a   1.000
_cell.length_b   1.000
_cell.length_c   1.000
_cell.angle_alpha   90.00
_cell.angle_beta   90.00
_cell.angle_gamma   90.00
#
_symmetry.space_group_name_H-M   'P 1'
#
loop_
_entity.id
_entity.type
_entity.pdbx_description
1 polymer ?
#
loop_
_entity_poly.entity_id
_entity_poly.type
_entity_poly.pdbx_seq_one_letter_code
_entity_poly.pdbx_strand_id
1 'polypeptide(L)'
;MMTFDRFILAFIGAAATTVILLAAELPINRTTHAPKAVFLSPDAVPEITSLEKSRRKSLTSNTLFRMFARIKYDFNSVQAGQVRIPRLFVKSLPGDMRRIKATKDRKELFLLSVLPLILKVNDEIWAERKKLMELKKLVKNRIKLSAKDRLWLAVMEDRYKVVRGDVGALELSMDIIPPSLALAQAAEESGWGTSRFVVEGNAL
;
A
#
# COMPACT_ATOMS: atom_id res chain seq x y z
N MET A 1 37.44 31.96 22.01
CA MET A 1 36.14 31.57 21.44
C MET A 1 36.31 30.84 20.10
N MET A 2 37.18 29.82 20.03
CA MET A 2 37.44 29.01 18.80
C MET A 2 37.62 27.51 19.07
N THR A 3 37.68 27.10 20.34
CA THR A 3 37.85 25.70 20.72
C THR A 3 36.53 24.94 20.69
N PHE A 4 35.43 25.58 21.11
CA PHE A 4 34.10 24.97 21.20
C PHE A 4 33.55 24.50 19.85
N ASP A 5 33.68 25.33 18.80
CA ASP A 5 33.18 24.99 17.45
C ASP A 5 33.93 23.81 16.81
N ARG A 6 35.24 23.70 17.10
CA ARG A 6 36.07 22.57 16.64
C ARG A 6 35.66 21.24 17.31
N PHE A 7 35.26 21.28 18.57
CA PHE A 7 34.74 20.11 19.28
C PHE A 7 33.40 19.65 18.71
N ILE A 8 32.50 20.58 18.38
CA ILE A 8 31.18 20.26 17.78
C ILE A 8 31.37 19.61 16.40
N LEU A 9 32.23 20.18 15.55
CA LEU A 9 32.53 19.61 14.23
C LEU A 9 33.16 18.22 14.31
N ALA A 10 34.10 18.01 15.25
CA ALA A 10 34.70 16.69 15.47
C ALA A 10 33.68 15.67 15.98
N PHE A 11 32.76 16.08 16.85
CA PHE A 11 31.72 15.21 17.39
C PHE A 11 30.70 14.79 16.33
N ILE A 12 30.27 15.73 15.48
CA ILE A 12 29.37 15.44 14.34
C ILE A 12 30.06 14.49 13.35
N GLY A 13 31.35 14.72 13.06
CA GLY A 13 32.14 13.83 12.21
C GLY A 13 32.22 12.41 12.76
N ALA A 14 32.55 12.27 14.05
CA ALA A 14 32.61 10.97 14.72
C ALA A 14 31.25 10.25 14.72
N ALA A 15 30.16 10.97 14.99
CA ALA A 15 28.80 10.42 14.95
C ALA A 15 28.40 9.96 13.54
N ALA A 16 28.72 10.75 12.50
CA ALA A 16 28.42 10.36 11.12
C ALA A 16 29.20 9.11 10.70
N THR A 17 30.50 9.05 11.03
CA THR A 17 31.34 7.89 10.69
C THR A 17 30.91 6.61 11.39
N THR A 18 30.48 6.71 12.66
CA THR A 18 29.99 5.55 13.41
C THR A 18 28.67 5.01 12.86
N VAL A 19 27.74 5.89 12.45
CA VAL A 19 26.50 5.46 11.79
C VAL A 19 26.78 4.78 10.45
N ILE A 20 27.71 5.30 9.66
CA ILE A 20 28.10 4.70 8.38
C ILE A 20 28.75 3.32 8.58
N LEU A 21 29.67 3.19 9.55
CA LEU A 21 30.28 1.89 9.88
C LEU A 21 29.22 0.88 10.33
N LEU A 22 28.30 1.30 11.20
CA LEU A 22 27.24 0.44 11.72
C LEU A 22 26.30 -0.04 10.61
N ALA A 23 26.00 0.82 9.62
CA ALA A 23 25.20 0.45 8.46
C ALA A 23 25.91 -0.54 7.50
N ALA A 24 27.25 -0.56 7.51
CA ALA A 24 28.04 -1.50 6.72
C ALA A 24 28.11 -2.89 7.39
N GLU A 25 28.19 -2.95 8.73
CA GLU A 25 28.26 -4.20 9.49
C GLU A 25 26.88 -4.84 9.72
N LEU A 26 25.82 -4.04 9.78
CA LEU A 26 24.43 -4.49 9.90
C LEU A 26 23.65 -4.15 8.63
N PRO A 27 23.78 -4.94 7.55
CA PRO A 27 23.00 -4.71 6.34
C PRO A 27 21.52 -4.76 6.70
N ILE A 28 20.81 -3.65 6.48
CA ILE A 28 19.35 -3.59 6.64
C ILE A 28 18.77 -4.72 5.80
N ASN A 29 18.02 -5.61 6.44
CA ASN A 29 17.38 -6.70 5.74
C ASN A 29 16.44 -6.11 4.67
N ARG A 30 16.81 -6.26 3.40
CA ARG A 30 16.05 -5.72 2.26
C ARG A 30 14.78 -6.51 1.97
N THR A 31 14.59 -7.65 2.63
CA THR A 31 13.33 -8.39 2.51
C THR A 31 12.27 -7.71 3.34
N THR A 32 11.40 -6.95 2.68
CA THR A 32 10.21 -6.43 3.31
C THR A 32 9.24 -7.59 3.53
N HIS A 33 8.97 -7.92 4.79
CA HIS A 33 7.87 -8.82 5.13
C HIS A 33 6.64 -7.97 5.44
N ALA A 34 5.72 -7.85 4.48
CA ALA A 34 4.40 -7.31 4.78
C ALA A 34 3.64 -8.29 5.69
N PRO A 35 2.86 -7.81 6.68
CA PRO A 35 1.95 -8.67 7.42
C PRO A 35 1.00 -9.36 6.44
N LYS A 36 0.77 -10.67 6.61
CA LYS A 36 -0.24 -11.38 5.80
C LYS A 36 -1.60 -10.73 6.04
N ALA A 37 -2.16 -10.14 4.99
CA ALA A 37 -3.52 -9.65 5.01
C ALA A 37 -4.47 -10.83 5.19
N VAL A 38 -5.05 -10.97 6.38
CA VAL A 38 -6.11 -11.94 6.60
C VAL A 38 -7.42 -11.25 6.30
N PHE A 39 -7.89 -11.38 5.06
CA PHE A 39 -9.20 -10.89 4.67
C PHE A 39 -10.32 -11.75 5.28
N LEU A 40 -11.49 -11.14 5.46
CA LEU A 40 -12.73 -11.89 5.63
C LEU A 40 -13.05 -12.65 4.33
N SER A 41 -13.63 -13.86 4.45
CA SER A 41 -14.17 -14.59 3.29
C SER A 41 -15.18 -13.71 2.56
N PRO A 42 -15.26 -13.79 1.21
CA PRO A 42 -16.24 -13.04 0.41
C PRO A 42 -17.68 -13.16 0.96
N ASP A 43 -18.03 -14.34 1.48
CA ASP A 43 -19.37 -14.66 2.00
C ASP A 43 -19.68 -14.01 3.36
N ALA A 44 -18.66 -13.54 4.09
CA ALA A 44 -18.81 -12.89 5.40
C ALA A 44 -19.05 -11.37 5.28
N VAL A 45 -18.96 -10.83 4.06
CA VAL A 45 -19.26 -9.43 3.78
C VAL A 45 -20.63 -9.38 3.11
N PRO A 46 -21.66 -8.77 3.73
CA PRO A 46 -22.96 -8.65 3.10
C PRO A 46 -22.80 -7.94 1.75
N GLU A 47 -23.26 -8.58 0.69
CA GLU A 47 -23.11 -8.20 -0.71
C GLU A 47 -23.26 -6.69 -0.93
N ILE A 48 -22.12 -5.99 -1.01
CA ILE A 48 -22.04 -4.51 -1.11
C ILE A 48 -22.47 -4.02 -2.50
N THR A 49 -22.75 -4.95 -3.43
CA THR A 49 -23.29 -4.73 -4.78
C THR A 49 -24.60 -3.92 -4.79
N SER A 50 -25.27 -3.77 -3.65
CA SER A 50 -26.51 -2.98 -3.52
C SER A 50 -26.31 -1.45 -3.40
N LEU A 51 -25.09 -0.93 -3.17
CA LEU A 51 -24.84 0.52 -3.15
C LEU A 51 -24.57 1.13 -4.53
N GLU A 52 -24.17 0.34 -5.52
CA GLU A 52 -23.96 0.83 -6.89
C GLU A 52 -25.27 1.17 -7.62
N LYS A 53 -26.40 0.61 -7.17
CA LYS A 53 -27.70 0.80 -7.84
C LYS A 53 -28.41 2.11 -7.48
N SER A 54 -27.87 2.89 -6.54
CA SER A 54 -28.46 4.17 -6.10
C SER A 54 -27.78 5.36 -6.77
N ARG A 55 -28.46 5.93 -7.77
CA ARG A 55 -28.07 7.14 -8.53
C ARG A 55 -27.55 8.27 -7.63
N ARG A 56 -26.37 8.80 -7.98
CA ARG A 56 -25.90 10.19 -7.73
C ARG A 56 -26.01 10.71 -6.29
N LYS A 57 -25.64 9.95 -5.27
CA LYS A 57 -25.27 10.55 -3.98
C LYS A 57 -23.78 10.30 -3.73
N SER A 58 -23.02 11.40 -3.64
CA SER A 58 -21.63 11.36 -3.18
C SER A 58 -21.58 10.59 -1.87
N LEU A 59 -20.60 9.69 -1.74
CA LEU A 59 -20.30 9.05 -0.46
C LEU A 59 -20.03 10.15 0.56
N THR A 60 -20.65 10.05 1.74
CA THR A 60 -20.43 10.99 2.85
C THR A 60 -19.67 10.32 3.97
N SER A 61 -18.90 11.09 4.73
CA SER A 61 -18.11 10.59 5.85
C SER A 61 -19.00 9.88 6.88
N ASN A 62 -20.18 10.44 7.19
CA ASN A 62 -21.13 9.83 8.12
C ASN A 62 -21.69 8.49 7.62
N THR A 63 -22.00 8.36 6.33
CA THR A 63 -22.42 7.07 5.75
C THR A 63 -21.34 6.01 5.92
N LEU A 64 -20.08 6.39 5.67
CA LEU A 64 -18.95 5.48 5.75
C LEU A 64 -18.64 5.05 7.19
N PHE A 65 -18.68 5.99 8.15
CA PHE A 65 -18.58 5.67 9.59
C PHE A 65 -19.65 4.68 10.05
N ARG A 66 -20.92 4.89 9.65
CA ARG A 66 -22.02 3.97 9.99
C ARG A 66 -21.80 2.58 9.39
N MET A 67 -21.26 2.52 8.18
CA MET A 67 -20.95 1.24 7.54
C MET A 67 -19.85 0.50 8.31
N PHE A 68 -18.76 1.18 8.66
CA PHE A 68 -17.67 0.64 9.46
C PHE A 68 -18.16 0.15 10.84
N ALA A 69 -18.98 0.94 11.53
CA ALA A 69 -19.58 0.54 12.80
C ALA A 69 -20.45 -0.72 12.68
N ARG A 70 -21.27 -0.83 11.61
CA ARG A 70 -22.13 -2.00 11.38
C ARG A 70 -21.35 -3.30 11.23
N ILE A 71 -20.17 -3.24 10.62
CA ILE A 71 -19.29 -4.41 10.43
C ILE A 71 -18.24 -4.56 11.53
N LYS A 72 -18.34 -3.77 12.62
CA LYS A 72 -17.38 -3.75 13.73
C LYS A 72 -15.93 -3.54 13.26
N TYR A 73 -15.76 -2.66 12.28
CA TYR A 73 -14.46 -2.30 11.72
C TYR A 73 -14.03 -0.94 12.27
N ASP A 74 -13.19 -0.95 13.32
CA ASP A 74 -12.68 0.25 13.97
C ASP A 74 -11.14 0.28 13.99
N PHE A 75 -10.58 1.47 14.14
CA PHE A 75 -9.15 1.70 14.07
C PHE A 75 -8.36 0.98 15.18
N ASN A 76 -8.87 0.97 16.41
CA ASN A 76 -8.14 0.38 17.54
C ASN A 76 -8.00 -1.15 17.37
N SER A 77 -9.09 -1.80 16.95
CA SER A 77 -9.09 -3.24 16.68
C SER A 77 -8.16 -3.62 15.51
N VAL A 78 -8.07 -2.77 14.48
CA VAL A 78 -7.12 -2.93 13.37
C VAL A 78 -5.68 -2.78 13.85
N GLN A 79 -5.39 -1.72 14.62
CA GLN A 79 -4.06 -1.45 15.14
C GLN A 79 -3.57 -2.57 16.07
N ALA A 80 -4.46 -3.13 16.89
CA ALA A 80 -4.15 -4.25 17.78
C ALA A 80 -4.04 -5.60 17.04
N GLY A 81 -4.31 -5.66 15.73
CA GLY A 81 -4.30 -6.90 14.96
C GLY A 81 -5.42 -7.88 15.34
N GLN A 82 -6.46 -7.41 16.02
CA GLN A 82 -7.55 -8.23 16.58
C GLN A 82 -8.68 -8.47 15.58
N VAL A 83 -8.72 -7.69 14.48
CA VAL A 83 -9.77 -7.77 13.46
C VAL A 83 -9.17 -8.01 12.08
N ARG A 84 -9.84 -8.87 11.31
CA ARG A 84 -9.55 -9.10 9.89
C ARG A 84 -9.98 -7.89 9.07
N ILE A 85 -9.14 -7.46 8.14
CA ILE A 85 -9.47 -6.32 7.27
C ILE A 85 -10.57 -6.73 6.28
N PRO A 86 -11.70 -6.00 6.21
CA PRO A 86 -12.80 -6.35 5.31
C PRO A 86 -12.42 -6.09 3.86
N ARG A 87 -13.01 -6.86 2.93
CA ARG A 87 -12.96 -6.59 1.48
C ARG A 87 -13.94 -5.48 1.10
N LEU A 88 -13.81 -4.34 1.76
CA LEU A 88 -14.65 -3.16 1.56
C LEU A 88 -13.83 -2.09 0.82
N PHE A 89 -14.12 -1.93 -0.46
CA PHE A 89 -13.39 -1.01 -1.34
C PHE A 89 -14.26 0.19 -1.65
N VAL A 90 -13.85 1.37 -1.20
CA VAL A 90 -14.50 2.62 -1.59
C VAL A 90 -14.02 3.04 -2.98
N LYS A 91 -14.96 3.45 -3.84
CA LYS A 91 -14.63 3.93 -5.19
C LYS A 91 -13.91 5.28 -5.16
N SER A 92 -14.27 6.12 -4.19
CA SER A 92 -13.66 7.42 -3.92
C SER A 92 -13.82 7.75 -2.44
N LEU A 93 -12.94 8.60 -1.90
CA LEU A 93 -13.10 9.11 -0.54
C LEU A 93 -14.32 10.05 -0.45
N PRO A 94 -14.91 10.23 0.74
CA PRO A 94 -16.06 11.12 0.90
C PRO A 94 -15.77 12.57 0.50
N GLY A 95 -16.70 13.22 -0.20
CA GLY A 95 -16.50 14.61 -0.64
C GLY A 95 -16.49 15.63 0.50
N ASP A 96 -17.00 15.24 1.66
CA ASP A 96 -17.10 16.03 2.88
C ASP A 96 -15.96 15.78 3.89
N MET A 97 -14.87 15.09 3.50
CA MET A 97 -13.69 14.85 4.35
C MET A 97 -13.16 16.13 5.03
N ARG A 98 -13.18 17.27 4.33
CA ARG A 98 -12.79 18.59 4.86
C ARG A 98 -13.70 19.11 5.97
N ARG A 99 -14.96 18.63 6.04
CA ARG A 99 -15.95 19.08 7.04
C ARG A 99 -15.82 18.32 8.37
N ILE A 100 -15.04 17.25 8.43
CA ILE A 100 -14.74 16.53 9.67
C ILE A 100 -13.85 17.42 10.56
N LYS A 101 -14.42 17.96 11.64
CA LYS A 101 -13.72 18.87 12.56
C LYS A 101 -12.65 18.16 13.39
N ALA A 102 -12.97 16.97 13.90
CA ALA A 102 -12.04 16.19 14.70
C ALA A 102 -10.94 15.60 13.82
N THR A 103 -9.70 16.03 14.02
CA THR A 103 -8.54 15.53 13.27
C THR A 103 -8.39 14.02 13.44
N LYS A 104 -8.66 13.49 14.64
CA LYS A 104 -8.60 12.05 14.92
C LYS A 104 -9.55 11.26 14.00
N ASP A 105 -10.84 11.59 14.02
CA ASP A 105 -11.88 10.92 13.24
C ASP A 105 -11.56 10.96 11.74
N ARG A 106 -11.05 12.09 11.24
CA ARG A 106 -10.65 12.23 9.83
C ARG A 106 -9.52 11.27 9.46
N LYS A 107 -8.48 11.18 10.31
CA LYS A 107 -7.36 10.25 10.09
C LYS A 107 -7.83 8.80 10.16
N GLU A 108 -8.66 8.45 11.13
CA GLU A 108 -9.21 7.10 11.26
C GLU A 108 -10.04 6.71 10.03
N LEU A 109 -10.96 7.58 9.61
CA LEU A 109 -11.77 7.34 8.41
C LEU A 109 -10.90 7.14 7.18
N PHE A 110 -9.88 7.98 7.00
CA PHE A 110 -8.91 7.85 5.91
C PHE A 110 -8.20 6.48 5.94
N LEU A 111 -7.59 6.13 7.07
CA LEU A 111 -6.81 4.90 7.21
C LEU A 111 -7.67 3.65 6.97
N LEU A 112 -8.86 3.61 7.57
CA LEU A 112 -9.82 2.50 7.39
C LEU A 112 -10.35 2.41 5.96
N SER A 113 -10.43 3.52 5.23
CA SER A 113 -10.87 3.53 3.84
C SER A 113 -9.78 3.07 2.87
N VAL A 114 -8.53 3.47 3.11
CA VAL A 114 -7.40 3.25 2.19
C VAL A 114 -6.72 1.90 2.44
N LEU A 115 -6.62 1.45 3.68
CA LEU A 115 -5.93 0.19 4.02
C LEU A 115 -6.45 -1.02 3.22
N PRO A 116 -7.78 -1.27 3.10
CA PRO A 116 -8.27 -2.39 2.28
C PRO A 116 -7.82 -2.32 0.83
N LEU A 117 -7.76 -1.12 0.24
CA LEU A 117 -7.34 -0.91 -1.15
C LEU A 117 -5.86 -1.28 -1.34
N ILE A 118 -4.99 -0.82 -0.43
CA ILE A 118 -3.56 -1.15 -0.46
C ILE A 118 -3.36 -2.66 -0.35
N LEU A 119 -4.06 -3.32 0.58
CA LEU A 119 -3.93 -4.77 0.75
C LEU A 119 -4.43 -5.53 -0.48
N LYS A 120 -5.50 -5.06 -1.14
CA LYS A 120 -5.99 -5.64 -2.39
C LYS A 120 -4.93 -5.57 -3.50
N VAL A 121 -4.27 -4.43 -3.67
CA VAL A 121 -3.22 -4.26 -4.69
C VAL A 121 -2.02 -5.15 -4.37
N ASN A 122 -1.61 -5.24 -3.10
CA ASN A 122 -0.54 -6.15 -2.69
C ASN A 122 -0.89 -7.62 -2.97
N ASP A 123 -2.14 -8.04 -2.74
CA ASP A 123 -2.61 -9.39 -3.07
C ASP A 123 -2.53 -9.66 -4.59
N GLU A 124 -2.88 -8.68 -5.42
CA GLU A 124 -2.77 -8.77 -6.88
C GLU A 124 -1.32 -8.91 -7.33
N ILE A 125 -0.43 -8.05 -6.83
CA ILE A 125 1.01 -8.12 -7.10
C ILE A 125 1.57 -9.48 -6.68
N TRP A 126 1.15 -9.99 -5.52
CA TRP A 126 1.61 -11.29 -5.02
C TRP A 126 1.16 -12.45 -5.93
N ALA A 127 -0.06 -12.41 -6.44
CA ALA A 127 -0.57 -13.40 -7.40
C ALA A 127 0.20 -13.34 -8.73
N GLU A 128 0.49 -12.15 -9.24
CA GLU A 128 1.32 -11.93 -10.43
C GLU A 128 2.75 -12.44 -10.21
N ARG A 129 3.33 -12.20 -9.03
CA ARG A 129 4.65 -12.70 -8.63
C ARG A 129 4.74 -14.21 -8.58
N LYS A 130 3.72 -14.90 -8.05
CA LYS A 130 3.66 -16.36 -8.12
C LYS A 130 3.72 -16.87 -9.55
N LYS A 131 2.95 -16.25 -10.46
CA LYS A 131 2.98 -16.61 -11.87
C LYS A 131 4.36 -16.37 -12.49
N LEU A 132 4.99 -15.22 -12.20
CA LEU A 132 6.35 -14.93 -12.67
C LEU A 132 7.36 -15.99 -12.21
N MET A 133 7.27 -16.44 -10.95
CA MET A 133 8.16 -17.48 -10.43
C MET A 133 8.01 -18.81 -11.16
N GLU A 134 6.78 -19.20 -11.51
CA GLU A 134 6.55 -20.40 -12.33
C GLU A 134 7.13 -20.25 -13.74
N LEU A 135 6.93 -19.09 -14.39
CA LEU A 135 7.51 -18.84 -15.72
C LEU A 135 9.04 -18.80 -15.69
N LYS A 136 9.63 -18.20 -14.66
CA LYS A 136 11.08 -18.16 -14.46
C LYS A 136 11.67 -19.56 -14.34
N LYS A 137 10.99 -20.49 -13.64
CA LYS A 137 11.40 -21.91 -13.57
C LYS A 137 11.39 -22.57 -14.95
N LEU A 138 10.35 -22.35 -15.75
CA LEU A 138 10.26 -22.89 -17.11
C LEU A 138 11.40 -22.38 -18.00
N VAL A 139 11.67 -21.07 -17.96
CA VAL A 139 12.77 -20.44 -18.71
C VAL A 139 14.12 -21.00 -18.28
N LYS A 140 14.36 -21.13 -16.96
CA LYS A 140 15.59 -21.72 -16.40
C LYS A 140 15.81 -23.16 -16.90
N ASN A 141 14.73 -23.93 -17.05
CA ASN A 141 14.75 -25.30 -17.53
C ASN A 141 14.74 -25.39 -19.07
N ARG A 142 14.90 -24.27 -19.80
CA ARG A 142 14.85 -24.18 -21.26
C ARG A 142 13.54 -24.70 -21.87
N ILE A 143 12.46 -24.67 -21.10
CA ILE A 143 11.12 -25.04 -21.57
C ILE A 143 10.52 -23.85 -22.32
N LYS A 144 10.01 -24.11 -23.53
CA LYS A 144 9.40 -23.08 -24.36
C LYS A 144 8.09 -22.60 -23.73
N LEU A 145 8.00 -21.30 -23.46
CA LEU A 145 6.78 -20.68 -22.93
C LEU A 145 5.65 -20.70 -23.96
N SER A 146 4.41 -20.80 -23.49
CA SER A 146 3.22 -20.68 -24.33
C SER A 146 3.08 -19.26 -24.93
N ALA A 147 2.30 -19.11 -26.00
CA ALA A 147 2.05 -17.77 -26.56
C ALA A 147 1.39 -16.83 -25.54
N LYS A 148 0.48 -17.36 -24.71
CA LYS A 148 -0.19 -16.63 -23.63
C LYS A 148 0.80 -16.15 -22.56
N ASP A 149 1.77 -16.97 -22.19
CA ASP A 149 2.76 -16.61 -21.16
C ASP A 149 3.77 -15.59 -21.68
N ARG A 150 4.19 -15.71 -22.96
CA ARG A 150 5.03 -14.69 -23.60
C ARG A 150 4.31 -13.35 -23.69
N LEU A 151 3.04 -13.34 -24.07
CA LEU A 151 2.23 -12.12 -24.09
C LEU A 151 2.08 -11.53 -22.68
N TRP A 152 1.81 -12.37 -21.69
CA TRP A 152 1.70 -11.92 -20.30
C TRP A 152 3.01 -11.30 -19.80
N LEU A 153 4.17 -11.92 -20.06
CA LEU A 153 5.48 -11.33 -19.72
C LEU A 153 5.67 -9.98 -20.41
N ALA A 154 5.40 -9.87 -21.70
CA ALA A 154 5.54 -8.61 -22.43
C ALA A 154 4.66 -7.49 -21.86
N VAL A 155 3.44 -7.80 -21.41
CA VAL A 155 2.54 -6.84 -20.75
C VAL A 155 3.06 -6.45 -19.37
N MET A 156 3.62 -7.38 -18.60
CA MET A 156 4.20 -7.06 -17.29
C MET A 156 5.49 -6.24 -17.43
N GLU A 157 6.37 -6.59 -18.37
CA GLU A 157 7.58 -5.84 -18.67
C GLU A 157 7.25 -4.39 -19.05
N ASP A 158 6.24 -4.18 -19.89
CA ASP A 158 5.75 -2.84 -20.24
C ASP A 158 5.17 -2.10 -19.03
N ARG A 159 4.29 -2.75 -18.25
CA ARG A 159 3.68 -2.18 -17.03
C ARG A 159 4.72 -1.71 -16.02
N TYR A 160 5.73 -2.54 -15.76
CA TYR A 160 6.80 -2.25 -14.80
C TYR A 160 7.96 -1.46 -15.42
N LYS A 161 7.86 -1.07 -16.70
CA LYS A 161 8.89 -0.32 -17.43
C LYS A 161 10.26 -1.00 -17.43
N VAL A 162 10.25 -2.33 -17.54
CA VAL A 162 11.43 -3.18 -17.60
C VAL A 162 11.77 -3.52 -19.05
N VAL A 163 13.05 -3.67 -19.34
CA VAL A 163 13.53 -4.08 -20.67
C VAL A 163 12.99 -5.48 -21.01
N ARG A 164 12.47 -5.63 -22.23
CA ARG A 164 11.89 -6.91 -22.67
C ARG A 164 12.89 -8.05 -22.58
N GLY A 165 12.44 -9.18 -22.02
CA GLY A 165 13.26 -10.38 -21.81
C GLY A 165 14.07 -10.38 -20.51
N ASP A 166 14.11 -9.27 -19.76
CA ASP A 166 14.77 -9.21 -18.46
C ASP A 166 13.83 -9.64 -17.32
N VAL A 167 13.61 -10.96 -17.24
CA VAL A 167 12.79 -11.59 -16.21
C VAL A 167 13.35 -11.32 -14.80
N GLY A 168 14.67 -11.11 -14.67
CA GLY A 168 15.32 -10.81 -13.40
C GLY A 168 15.00 -9.40 -12.90
N ALA A 169 15.10 -8.40 -13.77
CA ALA A 169 14.70 -7.03 -13.44
C ALA A 169 13.19 -6.91 -13.17
N LEU A 170 12.36 -7.68 -13.89
CA LEU A 170 10.92 -7.74 -13.63
C LEU A 170 10.62 -8.31 -12.24
N GLU A 171 11.34 -9.35 -11.82
CA GLU A 171 11.22 -9.89 -10.46
C GLU A 171 11.63 -8.87 -9.39
N LEU A 172 12.69 -8.09 -9.61
CA LEU A 172 13.08 -7.07 -8.62
C LEU A 172 12.07 -5.92 -8.53
N SER A 173 11.37 -5.63 -9.64
CA SER A 173 10.43 -4.50 -9.73
C SER A 173 9.02 -4.86 -9.23
N MET A 174 8.60 -6.11 -9.35
CA MET A 174 7.28 -6.58 -8.96
C MET A 174 7.27 -7.07 -7.51
N ASP A 175 7.31 -6.15 -6.56
CA ASP A 175 7.22 -6.46 -5.13
C ASP A 175 6.07 -5.72 -4.44
N ILE A 176 5.61 -6.28 -3.32
CA ILE A 176 4.57 -5.69 -2.51
C ILE A 176 5.09 -4.48 -1.76
N ILE A 177 4.24 -3.49 -1.52
CA ILE A 177 4.60 -2.29 -0.76
C ILE A 177 4.15 -2.48 0.69
N PRO A 178 5.01 -2.24 1.70
CA PRO A 178 4.58 -2.36 3.09
C PRO A 178 3.39 -1.42 3.36
N PRO A 179 2.26 -1.92 3.93
CA PRO A 179 1.04 -1.13 4.04
C PRO A 179 1.20 0.19 4.82
N SER A 180 2.07 0.20 5.83
CA SER A 180 2.41 1.41 6.59
C SER A 180 3.06 2.48 5.73
N LEU A 181 3.96 2.10 4.82
CA LEU A 181 4.63 3.02 3.90
C LEU A 181 3.64 3.61 2.90
N ALA A 182 2.83 2.76 2.27
CA ALA A 182 1.81 3.19 1.33
C ALA A 182 0.77 4.11 2.01
N LEU A 183 0.34 3.80 3.23
CA LEU A 183 -0.57 4.65 4.01
C LEU A 183 0.07 6.00 4.36
N ALA A 184 1.34 6.01 4.77
CA ALA A 184 2.05 7.24 5.10
C ALA A 184 2.16 8.17 3.89
N GLN A 185 2.56 7.61 2.74
CA GLN A 185 2.67 8.36 1.49
C GLN A 185 1.30 8.88 1.03
N ALA A 186 0.29 8.02 1.00
CA ALA A 186 -1.06 8.43 0.65
C ALA A 186 -1.58 9.53 1.60
N ALA A 187 -1.32 9.43 2.91
CA ALA A 187 -1.74 10.44 3.88
C ALA A 187 -1.05 11.79 3.64
N GLU A 188 0.25 11.78 3.36
CA GLU A 188 1.05 12.99 3.10
C GLU A 188 0.62 13.68 1.80
N GLU A 189 0.56 12.93 0.70
CA GLU A 189 0.24 13.48 -0.63
C GLU A 189 -1.23 13.93 -0.75
N SER A 190 -2.14 13.25 -0.06
CA SER A 190 -3.58 13.56 -0.10
C SER A 190 -4.02 14.57 0.97
N GLY A 191 -3.15 14.90 1.93
CA GLY A 191 -3.52 15.65 3.14
C GLY A 191 -4.62 14.93 3.93
N TRP A 192 -4.44 13.62 4.19
CA TRP A 192 -5.44 12.75 4.81
C TRP A 192 -6.78 12.72 4.04
N GLY A 193 -6.72 12.73 2.71
CA GLY A 193 -7.88 12.66 1.82
C GLY A 193 -8.66 13.95 1.65
N THR A 194 -8.10 15.10 2.06
CA THR A 194 -8.77 16.40 1.98
C THR A 194 -8.40 17.23 0.75
N SER A 195 -7.33 16.83 0.04
CA SER A 195 -6.87 17.47 -1.18
C SER A 195 -7.99 17.55 -2.23
N ARG A 196 -8.02 18.65 -2.99
CA ARG A 196 -8.94 18.79 -4.13
C ARG A 196 -8.71 17.71 -5.19
N PHE A 197 -7.47 17.26 -5.38
CA PHE A 197 -7.13 16.22 -6.37
C PHE A 197 -7.75 14.87 -6.01
N VAL A 198 -7.87 14.59 -4.71
CA VAL A 198 -8.56 13.40 -4.20
C VAL A 198 -10.07 13.55 -4.36
N VAL A 199 -10.63 14.67 -3.91
CA VAL A 199 -12.09 14.89 -3.87
C VAL A 199 -12.70 15.04 -5.27
N GLU A 200 -12.02 15.73 -6.18
CA GLU A 200 -12.52 16.05 -7.52
C GLU A 200 -11.95 15.10 -8.59
N GLY A 201 -10.71 14.65 -8.41
CA GLY A 201 -9.98 13.86 -9.41
C GLY A 201 -9.83 12.38 -9.08
N ASN A 202 -10.25 11.93 -7.88
CA ASN A 202 -10.02 10.56 -7.39
C ASN A 202 -8.55 10.12 -7.50
N ALA A 203 -7.62 11.06 -7.31
CA ALA A 203 -6.19 10.83 -7.35
C ALA A 203 -5.66 10.80 -5.90
N LEU A 204 -5.34 9.59 -5.45
CA LEU A 204 -4.91 9.23 -4.09
C LEU A 204 -3.45 8.81 -4.09
#